data_AF-A0A251U6V7-F1
#
_entry.id   AF-A0A251U6V7-F1
#
_cell.length_a   1.000
_cell.length_b   1.000
_cell.length_c   1.000
_cell.angle_alpha   90.00
_cell.angle_beta   90.00
_cell.angle_gamma   90.00
#
_symmetry.space_group_name_H-M   'P 1'
#
loop_
_entity.id
_entity.type
_entity.pdbx_description
1 polymer ?
#
loop_
_entity_poly.entity_id
_entity_poly.type
_entity_poly.pdbx_seq_one_letter_code
_entity_poly.pdbx_strand_id
1 'polypeptide(L)'
;MESLTFSTVSSRHFSTTFPRKTTSSLTSSTSPHALSFRSSNSSSSSRELWGIVNSQRVVTGRRERRGLIIRAEMFGQLTSGLESAWNKLKGEEVLTKENIVEPMRDIRRALLEADVSLPVVRRFVQAVSEQAVGVGVIRGVKPDQQLVKIVSDELVKLMGGEVSELTFAKSPPTVILLAGLQGVGKTTVSAKLALYLKKQGKSCMLIAGDVYRPAAIDQLVILGKQVDVPVYTAGTDVKPAEIARQGLQEAKKKNVDVVIMDTAGRLQIDKTMMDELKDVKRTLNPTEVLLVVDAMTGQEAAALVTTFNLEIGITGAILTKLDGDSRGGAALSVKEVSGKPIKLVGRGERMEDLEPFYPDRMAGRILGMGDVLSFVEKAQEVMKQEDAEDLQQKIMSAKFDFNDFLKQTRAVAQMGSMSRVLGMIPGMGKVTPAQIREAEKSLQIMEAMIEVMTPEEREKPELLAESPARRKRIAKESGKTEQQVSQLVAQLFQMRVRMKNLMGVMQGGSVPALSNLEEAMQAEQKAPPGTARRKRRSDSRKQFAGSSGRPNPRGFGGGN
;
A
#
# COMPACT_ATOMS: atom_id res chain seq x y z
N MET A 1 -48.46 32.65 2.68
CA MET A 1 -49.84 32.16 2.90
C MET A 1 -49.76 30.65 2.66
N GLU A 2 -49.84 29.71 3.60
CA GLU A 2 -50.20 29.59 5.03
C GLU A 2 -49.30 28.45 5.56
N SER A 3 -48.47 28.62 6.60
CA SER A 3 -48.73 28.48 8.05
C SER A 3 -49.41 27.19 8.54
N LEU A 4 -48.58 26.34 9.15
CA LEU A 4 -48.73 25.63 10.45
C LEU A 4 -49.70 24.44 10.58
N THR A 5 -49.17 23.32 11.11
CA THR A 5 -49.53 22.84 12.46
C THR A 5 -48.55 21.78 12.99
N PHE A 6 -48.12 22.01 14.23
CA PHE A 6 -47.34 21.12 15.08
C PHE A 6 -48.24 20.07 15.76
N SER A 7 -47.69 18.91 16.08
CA SER A 7 -48.26 18.00 17.10
C SER A 7 -47.13 17.24 17.81
N THR A 8 -46.89 17.64 19.06
CA THR A 8 -46.06 17.00 20.08
C THR A 8 -46.91 16.12 21.02
N VAL A 9 -46.51 14.87 21.29
CA VAL A 9 -46.85 14.10 22.52
C VAL A 9 -45.69 13.12 22.77
N SER A 10 -44.77 13.41 23.69
CA SER A 10 -44.73 13.08 25.14
C SER A 10 -44.22 11.67 25.49
N SER A 11 -42.93 11.64 25.87
CA SER A 11 -42.30 10.95 27.02
C SER A 11 -43.01 9.80 27.74
N ARG A 12 -42.33 8.65 27.85
CA ARG A 12 -42.35 7.79 29.04
C ARG A 12 -40.93 7.28 29.37
N HIS A 13 -40.46 7.63 30.57
CA HIS A 13 -39.37 6.97 31.30
C HIS A 13 -39.84 5.62 31.87
N PHE A 14 -38.94 4.63 31.98
CA PHE A 14 -38.72 3.71 33.12
C PHE A 14 -37.65 2.68 32.67
N SER A 15 -36.41 2.81 33.14
CA SER A 15 -35.82 2.22 34.36
C SER A 15 -35.03 0.94 34.07
N THR A 16 -33.75 1.05 34.37
CA THR A 16 -32.73 0.04 34.60
C THR A 16 -33.15 -1.09 35.53
N THR A 17 -32.85 -2.34 35.15
CA THR A 17 -32.57 -3.42 36.12
C THR A 17 -31.66 -4.48 35.48
N PHE A 18 -30.44 -4.59 36.00
CA PHE A 18 -29.59 -5.78 35.90
C PHE A 18 -30.23 -6.95 36.67
N PRO A 19 -29.83 -8.18 36.36
CA PRO A 19 -29.04 -8.88 37.39
C PRO A 19 -27.79 -9.57 36.86
N ARG A 20 -26.88 -9.77 37.81
CA ARG A 20 -25.57 -10.40 37.73
C ARG A 20 -25.66 -11.77 38.42
N LYS A 21 -24.67 -12.62 38.11
CA LYS A 21 -24.30 -13.92 38.72
C LYS A 21 -25.03 -15.12 38.07
N THR A 22 -24.43 -16.28 37.84
CA THR A 22 -23.35 -16.98 38.57
C THR A 22 -22.57 -17.90 37.63
N THR A 23 -21.29 -18.01 37.94
CA THR A 23 -20.35 -19.11 37.63
C THR A 23 -20.86 -20.47 38.11
N SER A 24 -20.66 -21.52 37.30
CA SER A 24 -20.45 -22.89 37.82
C SER A 24 -19.63 -23.71 36.83
N SER A 25 -18.36 -23.82 37.14
CA SER A 25 -17.46 -24.90 36.76
C SER A 25 -17.96 -26.24 37.29
N LEU A 26 -18.01 -27.27 36.44
CA LEU A 26 -17.96 -28.66 36.90
C LEU A 26 -17.08 -29.48 35.94
N THR A 27 -15.95 -29.88 36.50
CA THR A 27 -15.01 -30.90 36.06
C THR A 27 -15.46 -32.28 36.58
N SER A 28 -15.35 -33.32 35.76
CA SER A 28 -15.08 -34.71 36.16
C SER A 28 -14.90 -35.56 34.88
N SER A 29 -13.69 -35.88 34.44
CA SER A 29 -12.81 -36.98 34.89
C SER A 29 -13.29 -38.39 34.49
N THR A 30 -12.47 -39.04 33.64
CA THR A 30 -12.04 -40.47 33.66
C THR A 30 -13.10 -41.57 33.49
N SER A 31 -12.92 -42.69 32.75
CA SER A 31 -11.84 -43.28 31.93
C SER A 31 -12.44 -44.61 31.35
N PRO A 32 -11.69 -45.64 30.86
CA PRO A 32 -11.88 -46.20 29.52
C PRO A 32 -12.40 -47.65 29.49
N HIS A 33 -12.95 -48.10 28.36
CA HIS A 33 -13.04 -49.53 28.06
C HIS A 33 -12.54 -49.84 26.65
N ALA A 34 -11.39 -50.50 26.61
CA ALA A 34 -10.91 -51.27 25.49
C ALA A 34 -11.53 -52.68 25.56
N LEU A 35 -12.04 -53.17 24.43
CA LEU A 35 -12.23 -54.60 24.20
C LEU A 35 -11.73 -54.93 22.79
N SER A 36 -10.59 -55.60 22.77
CA SER A 36 -10.05 -56.34 21.63
C SER A 36 -10.72 -57.70 21.54
N PHE A 37 -11.09 -58.13 20.33
CA PHE A 37 -11.13 -59.55 19.98
C PHE A 37 -10.49 -59.78 18.60
N ARG A 38 -9.49 -60.69 18.63
CA ARG A 38 -8.93 -61.59 17.60
C ARG A 38 -9.88 -61.95 16.44
N SER A 39 -9.48 -62.53 15.31
CA SER A 39 -8.23 -62.74 14.54
C SER A 39 -8.59 -63.79 13.48
N SER A 40 -8.22 -63.60 12.22
CA SER A 40 -7.97 -64.72 11.27
C SER A 40 -7.29 -64.13 10.02
N ASN A 41 -5.98 -64.32 9.88
CA ASN A 41 -5.33 -65.37 9.07
C ASN A 41 -5.42 -65.13 7.56
N SER A 42 -4.34 -64.61 6.97
CA SER A 42 -3.63 -65.29 5.87
C SER A 42 -2.25 -64.67 5.66
N SER A 43 -1.27 -65.55 5.49
CA SER A 43 0.16 -65.29 5.36
C SER A 43 0.64 -65.51 3.93
N SER A 44 1.89 -65.09 3.69
CA SER A 44 2.73 -65.23 2.48
C SER A 44 2.57 -64.06 1.50
N SER A 45 3.61 -63.29 1.16
CA SER A 45 4.97 -63.73 0.89
C SER A 45 6.01 -62.68 1.26
N SER A 46 7.01 -63.14 2.00
CA SER A 46 8.29 -62.47 2.22
C SER A 46 9.36 -63.16 1.38
N ARG A 47 10.14 -62.38 0.62
CA ARG A 47 11.60 -62.48 0.44
C ARG A 47 12.03 -61.74 -0.83
N GLU A 48 12.59 -60.55 -0.64
CA GLU A 48 13.87 -60.22 -1.26
C GLU A 48 14.69 -59.40 -0.26
N LEU A 49 15.97 -59.77 -0.18
CA LEU A 49 16.89 -59.53 0.92
C LEU A 49 17.96 -58.50 0.49
N TRP A 50 18.25 -57.59 1.41
CA TRP A 50 19.59 -57.13 1.84
C TRP A 50 20.50 -56.29 0.92
N GLY A 51 20.82 -55.09 1.43
CA GLY A 51 21.89 -54.21 0.97
C GLY A 51 22.25 -53.11 1.97
N ILE A 52 22.68 -53.51 3.18
CA ILE A 52 23.72 -52.92 4.05
C ILE A 52 23.76 -51.38 4.20
N VAL A 53 23.19 -50.98 5.33
CA VAL A 53 23.73 -50.07 6.36
C VAL A 53 25.27 -49.99 6.38
N ASN A 54 25.87 -48.88 5.93
CA ASN A 54 26.82 -48.07 6.71
C ASN A 54 27.38 -46.90 5.87
N SER A 55 26.95 -45.68 6.17
CA SER A 55 27.89 -44.60 6.52
C SER A 55 27.11 -43.39 7.02
N GLN A 56 27.42 -43.03 8.26
CA GLN A 56 27.02 -41.78 8.88
C GLN A 56 27.57 -40.60 8.09
N ARG A 57 26.75 -39.57 7.89
CA ARG A 57 27.18 -38.17 7.99
C ARG A 57 26.02 -37.30 8.47
N VAL A 58 26.14 -36.88 9.71
CA VAL A 58 25.34 -35.82 10.33
C VAL A 58 25.65 -34.51 9.63
N VAL A 59 24.64 -33.84 9.08
CA VAL A 59 24.69 -32.40 8.80
C VAL A 59 23.45 -31.76 9.41
N THR A 60 23.68 -31.02 10.48
CA THR A 60 22.73 -30.13 11.14
C THR A 60 22.40 -28.96 10.20
N GLY A 61 21.19 -28.95 9.64
CA GLY A 61 20.66 -27.86 8.81
C GLY A 61 19.56 -27.09 9.53
N ARG A 62 19.90 -25.88 9.96
CA ARG A 62 19.04 -24.88 10.62
C ARG A 62 17.78 -24.61 9.77
N ARG A 63 16.59 -24.79 10.34
CA ARG A 63 15.31 -24.56 9.69
C ARG A 63 15.02 -23.05 9.64
N GLU A 64 15.47 -22.38 8.59
CA GLU A 64 15.01 -21.02 8.27
C GLU A 64 13.57 -21.09 7.75
N ARG A 65 12.66 -20.34 8.41
CA ARG A 65 11.33 -20.05 7.90
C ARG A 65 11.47 -19.15 6.66
N ARG A 66 11.54 -19.74 5.48
CA ARG A 66 11.32 -19.01 4.23
C ARG A 66 9.83 -18.73 4.08
N GLY A 67 9.46 -17.45 4.15
CA GLY A 67 8.20 -16.97 3.62
C GLY A 67 8.10 -17.34 2.14
N LEU A 68 6.92 -17.79 1.73
CA LEU A 68 6.59 -18.10 0.35
C LEU A 68 6.70 -16.83 -0.51
N ILE A 69 7.85 -16.65 -1.14
CA ILE A 69 7.99 -15.77 -2.30
C ILE A 69 7.36 -16.52 -3.47
N ILE A 70 6.11 -16.18 -3.81
CA ILE A 70 5.45 -16.66 -5.03
C ILE A 70 6.24 -16.06 -6.20
N ARG A 71 6.93 -16.92 -6.97
CA ARG A 71 7.77 -16.54 -8.12
C ARG A 71 6.92 -15.97 -9.25
N ALA A 72 7.55 -15.10 -10.04
CA ALA A 72 7.06 -14.40 -11.23
C ALA A 72 6.63 -15.30 -12.42
N GLU A 73 6.29 -16.57 -12.19
CA GLU A 73 6.06 -17.54 -13.28
C GLU A 73 4.71 -17.35 -14.00
N MET A 74 3.73 -16.62 -13.43
CA MET A 74 2.38 -16.49 -14.01
C MET A 74 2.25 -15.45 -15.14
N PHE A 75 3.22 -14.55 -15.32
CA PHE A 75 3.19 -13.47 -16.34
C PHE A 75 4.42 -13.47 -17.25
N GLY A 76 5.21 -14.54 -17.25
CA GLY A 76 6.57 -14.55 -17.80
C GLY A 76 6.70 -14.06 -19.25
N GLN A 77 5.70 -14.30 -20.10
CA GLN A 77 5.72 -13.80 -21.50
C GLN A 77 5.54 -12.28 -21.57
N LEU A 78 4.59 -11.73 -20.81
CA LEU A 78 4.37 -10.29 -20.74
C LEU A 78 5.56 -9.61 -20.06
N THR A 79 6.06 -10.17 -18.96
CA THR A 79 7.24 -9.65 -18.26
C THR A 79 8.48 -9.63 -19.16
N SER A 80 8.78 -10.73 -19.87
CA SER A 80 9.94 -10.79 -20.77
C SER A 80 9.84 -9.84 -21.98
N GLY A 81 8.64 -9.70 -22.56
CA GLY A 81 8.39 -8.72 -23.62
C GLY A 81 8.59 -7.28 -23.16
N LEU A 82 8.16 -6.96 -21.92
CA LEU A 82 8.38 -5.65 -21.30
C LEU A 82 9.87 -5.43 -20.97
N GLU A 83 10.57 -6.44 -20.45
CA GLU A 83 12.01 -6.37 -20.18
C GLU A 83 12.83 -6.06 -21.44
N SER A 84 12.48 -6.66 -22.59
CA SER A 84 13.09 -6.33 -23.88
C SER A 84 12.97 -4.85 -24.20
N ALA A 85 11.80 -4.24 -23.96
CA ALA A 85 11.56 -2.83 -24.21
C ALA A 85 12.45 -1.93 -23.33
N TRP A 86 12.62 -2.26 -22.05
CA TRP A 86 13.46 -1.48 -21.13
C TRP A 86 14.94 -1.58 -21.47
N ASN A 87 15.40 -2.76 -21.90
CA ASN A 87 16.80 -2.99 -22.26
C ASN A 87 17.26 -2.11 -23.43
N LYS A 88 16.35 -1.73 -24.33
CA LYS A 88 16.64 -0.85 -25.48
C LYS A 88 16.83 0.62 -25.09
N LEU A 89 16.39 1.02 -23.90
CA LEU A 89 16.57 2.37 -23.37
C LEU A 89 17.77 2.49 -22.42
N LYS A 90 18.54 1.41 -22.23
CA LYS A 90 19.76 1.44 -21.41
C LYS A 90 20.81 2.31 -22.09
N GLY A 91 21.22 3.37 -21.40
CA GLY A 91 22.26 4.29 -21.89
C GLY A 91 21.70 5.57 -22.53
N GLU A 92 20.39 5.66 -22.71
CA GLU A 92 19.73 6.91 -23.09
C GLU A 92 19.70 7.88 -21.90
N GLU A 93 19.92 9.17 -22.15
CA GLU A 93 19.89 10.22 -21.12
C GLU A 93 18.50 10.88 -21.00
N VAL A 94 17.71 10.90 -22.07
CA VAL A 94 16.39 11.58 -22.14
C VAL A 94 15.41 10.75 -22.97
N LEU A 95 14.14 10.70 -22.56
CA LEU A 95 13.06 10.11 -23.37
C LEU A 95 12.64 11.11 -24.47
N THR A 96 12.84 10.74 -25.73
CA THR A 96 12.46 11.53 -26.92
C THR A 96 11.41 10.81 -27.75
N LYS A 97 10.83 11.50 -28.74
CA LYS A 97 9.86 10.87 -29.64
C LYS A 97 10.50 9.77 -30.47
N GLU A 98 11.78 9.91 -30.79
CA GLU A 98 12.52 9.02 -31.68
C GLU A 98 12.95 7.75 -30.96
N ASN A 99 13.48 7.85 -29.73
CA ASN A 99 13.99 6.69 -29.00
C ASN A 99 12.89 5.81 -28.39
N ILE A 100 11.68 6.34 -28.18
CA ILE A 100 10.59 5.59 -27.57
C ILE A 100 9.81 4.70 -28.54
N VAL A 101 9.92 4.94 -29.86
CA VAL A 101 9.12 4.22 -30.88
C VAL A 101 9.34 2.71 -30.82
N GLU A 102 10.60 2.28 -30.69
CA GLU A 102 10.96 0.87 -30.67
C GLU A 102 10.52 0.17 -29.37
N PRO A 103 10.82 0.70 -28.16
CA PRO A 103 10.24 0.20 -26.91
C PRO A 103 8.71 0.09 -26.94
N MET A 104 8.01 1.09 -27.49
CA MET A 104 6.54 1.04 -27.61
C MET A 104 6.05 -0.06 -28.55
N ARG A 105 6.81 -0.41 -29.59
CA ARG A 105 6.50 -1.54 -30.47
C ARG A 105 6.64 -2.88 -29.74
N ASP A 106 7.67 -3.03 -28.93
CA ASP A 106 7.88 -4.24 -28.12
C ASP A 106 6.79 -4.41 -27.07
N ILE A 107 6.45 -3.34 -26.35
CA ILE A 107 5.34 -3.33 -25.37
C ILE A 107 4.02 -3.70 -26.06
N ARG A 108 3.75 -3.12 -27.24
CA ARG A 108 2.56 -3.46 -28.03
C ARG A 108 2.52 -4.93 -28.39
N ARG A 109 3.65 -5.51 -28.81
CA ARG A 109 3.74 -6.93 -29.15
C ARG A 109 3.50 -7.79 -27.91
N ALA A 110 4.16 -7.49 -26.80
CA ALA A 110 4.01 -8.21 -25.54
C ALA A 110 2.55 -8.24 -25.04
N LEU A 111 1.84 -7.10 -25.14
CA LEU A 111 0.43 -7.03 -24.77
C LEU A 111 -0.48 -7.85 -25.71
N LEU A 112 -0.19 -7.87 -27.02
CA LEU A 112 -0.96 -8.67 -27.97
C LEU A 112 -0.71 -10.17 -27.80
N GLU A 113 0.54 -10.58 -27.54
CA GLU A 113 0.91 -11.97 -27.20
C GLU A 113 0.25 -12.43 -25.89
N ALA A 114 0.05 -11.49 -24.97
CA ALA A 114 -0.71 -11.66 -23.74
C ALA A 114 -2.25 -11.68 -23.93
N ASP A 115 -2.72 -11.83 -25.17
CA ASP A 115 -4.13 -11.84 -25.58
C ASP A 115 -4.94 -10.61 -25.11
N VAL A 116 -4.30 -9.45 -24.94
CA VAL A 116 -5.00 -8.19 -24.73
C VAL A 116 -5.66 -7.76 -26.04
N SER A 117 -6.89 -7.26 -25.97
CA SER A 117 -7.61 -6.83 -27.17
C SER A 117 -6.92 -5.63 -27.86
N LEU A 118 -6.87 -5.66 -29.20
CA LEU A 118 -6.21 -4.61 -29.99
C LEU A 118 -6.69 -3.18 -29.68
N PRO A 119 -7.99 -2.90 -29.45
CA PRO A 119 -8.43 -1.57 -29.07
C PRO A 119 -7.82 -1.09 -27.73
N VAL A 120 -7.71 -1.98 -26.74
CA VAL A 120 -7.12 -1.69 -25.43
C VAL A 120 -5.62 -1.42 -25.58
N VAL A 121 -4.91 -2.27 -26.34
CA VAL A 121 -3.47 -2.10 -26.59
C VAL A 121 -3.18 -0.77 -27.30
N ARG A 122 -3.98 -0.40 -28.30
CA ARG A 122 -3.79 0.87 -29.03
C ARG A 122 -3.91 2.07 -28.11
N ARG A 123 -4.95 2.10 -27.27
CA ARG A 123 -5.16 3.20 -26.30
C ARG A 123 -4.07 3.26 -25.25
N PHE A 124 -3.66 2.10 -24.72
CA PHE A 124 -2.57 2.00 -23.77
C PHE A 124 -1.26 2.58 -24.32
N VAL A 125 -0.83 2.10 -25.51
CA VAL A 125 0.43 2.54 -26.11
C VAL A 125 0.39 4.03 -26.44
N GLN A 126 -0.76 4.55 -26.87
CA GLN A 126 -0.94 5.98 -27.10
C GLN A 126 -0.77 6.78 -25.79
N ALA A 127 -1.47 6.40 -24.73
CA ALA A 127 -1.40 7.08 -23.43
C ALA A 127 0.01 7.05 -22.83
N VAL A 128 0.70 5.91 -22.90
CA VAL A 128 2.10 5.78 -22.45
C VAL A 128 3.03 6.65 -23.29
N SER A 129 2.86 6.68 -24.61
CA SER A 129 3.69 7.49 -25.51
C SER A 129 3.53 8.99 -25.22
N GLU A 130 2.30 9.44 -25.01
CA GLU A 130 1.99 10.83 -24.67
C GLU A 130 2.56 11.24 -23.30
N GLN A 131 2.50 10.35 -22.31
CA GLN A 131 3.06 10.61 -20.98
C GLN A 131 4.60 10.56 -20.94
N ALA A 132 5.21 9.71 -21.76
CA ALA A 132 6.66 9.58 -21.80
C ALA A 132 7.33 10.68 -22.61
N VAL A 133 6.67 11.20 -23.64
CA VAL A 133 7.14 12.34 -24.45
C VAL A 133 6.68 13.64 -23.80
N GLY A 134 7.42 14.14 -22.81
CA GLY A 134 7.14 15.45 -22.19
C GLY A 134 7.47 15.55 -20.71
N VAL A 135 7.70 14.43 -20.03
CA VAL A 135 8.21 14.44 -18.65
C VAL A 135 9.72 14.57 -18.73
N GLY A 136 10.24 15.78 -18.44
CA GLY A 136 11.67 15.98 -18.24
C GLY A 136 12.21 14.92 -17.28
N VAL A 137 13.40 14.38 -17.57
CA VAL A 137 13.97 13.29 -16.76
C VAL A 137 14.09 13.77 -15.32
N ILE A 138 13.46 13.03 -14.42
CA ILE A 138 13.58 13.30 -12.98
C ILE A 138 15.05 13.10 -12.63
N ARG A 139 15.72 14.13 -12.09
CA ARG A 139 17.15 14.04 -11.77
C ARG A 139 17.40 12.85 -10.85
N GLY A 140 18.35 11.99 -11.23
CA GLY A 140 18.70 10.79 -10.47
C GLY A 140 17.85 9.54 -10.76
N VAL A 141 16.81 9.64 -11.61
CA VAL A 141 16.08 8.48 -12.14
C VAL A 141 16.50 8.23 -13.57
N LYS A 142 16.83 6.97 -13.90
CA LYS A 142 17.21 6.62 -15.26
C LYS A 142 15.98 6.54 -16.18
N PRO A 143 16.10 6.87 -17.48
CA PRO A 143 14.98 6.84 -18.42
C PRO A 143 14.25 5.49 -18.53
N ASP A 144 14.96 4.37 -18.41
CA ASP A 144 14.37 3.03 -18.38
C ASP A 144 13.45 2.84 -17.17
N GLN A 145 13.87 3.30 -15.99
CA GLN A 145 13.07 3.24 -14.76
C GLN A 145 11.86 4.18 -14.81
N GLN A 146 12.02 5.36 -15.41
CA GLN A 146 10.94 6.31 -15.62
C GLN A 146 9.86 5.72 -16.55
N LEU A 147 10.27 5.05 -17.64
CA LEU A 147 9.31 4.41 -18.54
C LEU A 147 8.58 3.25 -17.85
N VAL A 148 9.28 2.43 -17.06
CA VAL A 148 8.65 1.37 -16.24
C VAL A 148 7.58 1.96 -15.31
N LYS A 149 7.85 3.11 -14.69
CA LYS A 149 6.88 3.80 -13.83
C LYS A 149 5.66 4.29 -14.61
N ILE A 150 5.84 4.94 -15.75
CA ILE A 150 4.74 5.41 -16.61
C ILE A 150 3.85 4.24 -17.04
N VAL A 151 4.48 3.14 -17.47
CA VAL A 151 3.79 1.93 -17.90
C VAL A 151 3.04 1.29 -16.73
N SER A 152 3.65 1.23 -15.54
CA SER A 152 2.98 0.75 -14.33
C SER A 152 1.76 1.58 -13.98
N ASP A 153 1.90 2.91 -13.95
CA ASP A 153 0.81 3.81 -13.59
C ASP A 153 -0.35 3.69 -14.58
N GLU A 154 -0.04 3.54 -15.88
CA GLU A 154 -1.05 3.34 -16.90
C GLU A 154 -1.72 1.95 -16.80
N LEU A 155 -0.96 0.90 -16.47
CA LEU A 155 -1.54 -0.44 -16.19
C LEU A 155 -2.48 -0.39 -14.98
N VAL A 156 -2.11 0.33 -13.92
CA VAL A 156 -2.95 0.52 -12.73
C VAL A 156 -4.25 1.24 -13.10
N LYS A 157 -4.18 2.33 -13.86
CA LYS A 157 -5.37 3.05 -14.35
C LYS A 157 -6.27 2.15 -15.19
N LEU A 158 -5.70 1.40 -16.14
CA LEU A 158 -6.46 0.45 -16.97
C LEU A 158 -7.17 -0.61 -16.15
N MET A 159 -6.61 -1.05 -15.03
CA MET A 159 -7.21 -2.07 -14.16
C MET A 159 -8.23 -1.52 -13.15
N GLY A 160 -8.43 -0.20 -13.08
CA GLY A 160 -9.43 0.42 -12.22
C GLY A 160 -8.91 1.45 -11.22
N GLY A 161 -7.60 1.66 -11.19
CA GLY A 161 -6.94 2.61 -10.28
C GLY A 161 -6.90 2.07 -8.86
N GLU A 162 -7.96 2.35 -8.10
CA GLU A 162 -8.04 2.03 -6.67
C GLU A 162 -8.81 0.73 -6.40
N VAL A 163 -8.61 0.19 -5.20
CA VAL A 163 -9.33 -0.98 -4.70
C VAL A 163 -10.81 -0.66 -4.58
N SER A 164 -11.67 -1.49 -5.19
CA SER A 164 -13.12 -1.34 -5.10
C SER A 164 -13.73 -2.42 -4.21
N GLU A 165 -14.37 -2.01 -3.12
CA GLU A 165 -15.06 -2.92 -2.21
C GLU A 165 -16.46 -3.33 -2.73
N LEU A 166 -17.03 -4.38 -2.12
CA LEU A 166 -18.42 -4.77 -2.35
C LEU A 166 -19.37 -3.73 -1.75
N THR A 167 -20.40 -3.34 -2.50
CA THR A 167 -21.45 -2.45 -2.01
C THR A 167 -22.51 -3.26 -1.29
N PHE A 168 -22.86 -2.82 -0.08
CA PHE A 168 -23.93 -3.45 0.71
C PHE A 168 -25.18 -2.58 0.70
N ALA A 169 -26.34 -3.23 0.79
CA ALA A 169 -27.62 -2.54 0.90
C ALA A 169 -27.73 -1.84 2.27
N LYS A 170 -28.43 -0.71 2.30
CA LYS A 170 -28.72 0.02 3.56
C LYS A 170 -29.55 -0.83 4.54
N SER A 171 -30.41 -1.69 3.99
CA SER A 171 -31.26 -2.61 4.75
C SER A 171 -31.06 -4.03 4.21
N PRO A 172 -30.85 -5.04 5.07
CA PRO A 172 -30.68 -6.42 4.65
C PRO A 172 -31.98 -7.02 4.08
N PRO A 173 -31.89 -8.07 3.24
CA PRO A 173 -30.66 -8.68 2.75
C PRO A 173 -30.03 -7.86 1.60
N THR A 174 -28.69 -7.77 1.59
CA THR A 174 -27.93 -7.37 0.39
C THR A 174 -28.03 -8.49 -0.64
N VAL A 175 -28.43 -8.17 -1.87
CA VAL A 175 -28.61 -9.18 -2.92
C VAL A 175 -27.49 -9.04 -3.96
N ILE A 176 -26.73 -10.12 -4.15
CA ILE A 176 -25.65 -10.23 -5.12
C ILE A 176 -26.06 -11.23 -6.19
N LEU A 177 -26.11 -10.78 -7.44
CA LEU A 177 -26.37 -11.61 -8.62
C LEU A 177 -25.05 -11.91 -9.32
N LEU A 178 -24.68 -13.20 -9.42
CA LEU A 178 -23.53 -13.61 -10.22
C LEU A 178 -23.98 -13.89 -11.65
N ALA A 179 -23.25 -13.36 -12.62
CA ALA A 179 -23.47 -13.60 -14.04
C ALA A 179 -22.15 -13.95 -14.74
N GLY A 180 -22.21 -14.57 -15.93
CA GLY A 180 -21.03 -14.87 -16.74
C GLY A 180 -21.17 -16.11 -17.60
N LEU A 181 -20.14 -16.39 -18.41
CA LEU A 181 -20.11 -17.54 -19.31
C LEU A 181 -20.16 -18.88 -18.58
N GLN A 182 -20.42 -19.95 -19.32
CA GLN A 182 -20.25 -21.31 -18.81
C GLN A 182 -18.76 -21.60 -18.54
N GLY A 183 -18.46 -22.40 -17.51
CA GLY A 183 -17.09 -22.85 -17.22
C GLY A 183 -16.16 -21.83 -16.54
N VAL A 184 -16.59 -20.59 -16.32
CA VAL A 184 -15.81 -19.55 -15.63
C VAL A 184 -15.81 -19.67 -14.10
N GLY A 185 -16.42 -20.72 -13.55
CA GLY A 185 -16.39 -20.99 -12.11
C GLY A 185 -17.41 -20.27 -11.23
N LYS A 186 -18.54 -19.77 -11.79
CA LYS A 186 -19.61 -19.07 -11.03
C LYS A 186 -20.08 -19.82 -9.77
N THR A 187 -20.42 -21.10 -9.90
CA THR A 187 -20.86 -21.95 -8.78
C THR A 187 -19.78 -22.10 -7.70
N THR A 188 -18.51 -22.14 -8.08
CA THR A 188 -17.41 -22.19 -7.12
C THR A 188 -17.20 -20.83 -6.46
N VAL A 189 -17.24 -19.76 -7.25
CA VAL A 189 -17.10 -18.37 -6.77
C VAL A 189 -18.23 -17.99 -5.82
N SER A 190 -19.46 -18.46 -6.02
CA SER A 190 -20.58 -18.18 -5.12
C SER A 190 -20.31 -18.73 -3.71
N ALA A 191 -19.83 -19.97 -3.60
CA ALA A 191 -19.44 -20.57 -2.34
C ALA A 191 -18.23 -19.87 -1.69
N LYS A 192 -17.20 -19.53 -2.49
CA LYS A 192 -16.04 -18.76 -2.00
C LYS A 192 -16.44 -17.38 -1.51
N LEU A 193 -17.33 -16.69 -2.23
CA LEU A 193 -17.83 -15.37 -1.87
C LEU A 193 -18.64 -15.44 -0.57
N ALA A 194 -19.48 -16.47 -0.41
CA ALA A 194 -20.20 -16.68 0.83
C ALA A 194 -19.26 -16.92 2.01
N LEU A 195 -18.20 -17.73 1.82
CA LEU A 195 -17.18 -17.94 2.86
C LEU A 195 -16.41 -16.65 3.18
N TYR A 196 -16.03 -15.88 2.15
CA TYR A 196 -15.34 -14.59 2.29
C TYR A 196 -16.18 -13.62 3.13
N LEU A 197 -17.48 -13.49 2.84
CA LEU A 197 -18.41 -12.63 3.58
C LEU A 197 -18.69 -13.17 4.99
N LYS A 198 -18.78 -14.49 5.17
CA LYS A 198 -18.92 -15.13 6.49
C LYS A 198 -17.71 -14.83 7.39
N LYS A 199 -16.49 -14.84 6.83
CA LYS A 199 -15.26 -14.44 7.56
C LYS A 199 -15.29 -12.96 7.99
N GLN A 200 -16.05 -12.12 7.30
CA GLN A 200 -16.32 -10.72 7.68
C GLN A 200 -17.47 -10.57 8.69
N GLY A 201 -18.03 -11.68 9.19
CA GLY A 201 -19.11 -11.68 10.17
C GLY A 201 -20.51 -11.51 9.58
N LYS A 202 -20.69 -11.67 8.26
CA LYS A 202 -22.02 -11.58 7.61
C LYS A 202 -22.68 -12.96 7.51
N SER A 203 -23.95 -13.04 7.87
CA SER A 203 -24.78 -14.22 7.58
C SER A 203 -25.13 -14.26 6.10
N CYS A 204 -24.90 -15.40 5.45
CA CYS A 204 -25.07 -15.57 4.01
C CYS A 204 -26.07 -16.68 3.69
N MET A 205 -26.75 -16.58 2.55
CA MET A 205 -27.50 -17.69 1.96
C MET A 205 -27.26 -17.72 0.45
N LEU A 206 -27.09 -18.93 -0.09
CA LEU A 206 -26.95 -19.17 -1.54
C LEU A 206 -28.32 -19.52 -2.13
N ILE A 207 -28.58 -19.10 -3.37
CA ILE A 207 -29.75 -19.52 -4.15
C ILE A 207 -29.25 -20.25 -5.39
N ALA A 208 -29.72 -21.49 -5.58
CA ALA A 208 -29.39 -22.33 -6.73
C ALA A 208 -30.26 -21.97 -7.94
N GLY A 209 -29.75 -21.11 -8.84
CA GLY A 209 -30.45 -20.69 -10.05
C GLY A 209 -30.00 -21.35 -11.35
N ASP A 210 -28.96 -22.19 -11.32
CA ASP A 210 -28.52 -23.00 -12.47
C ASP A 210 -29.34 -24.30 -12.55
N VAL A 211 -30.54 -24.20 -13.14
CA VAL A 211 -31.47 -25.33 -13.33
C VAL A 211 -31.17 -26.15 -14.59
N TYR A 212 -30.29 -25.66 -15.47
CA TYR A 212 -30.02 -26.27 -16.76
C TYR A 212 -28.83 -27.23 -16.72
N ARG A 213 -27.81 -26.91 -15.93
CA ARG A 213 -26.62 -27.76 -15.84
C ARG A 213 -26.89 -28.98 -14.95
N PRO A 214 -26.59 -30.20 -15.41
CA PRO A 214 -26.72 -31.41 -14.61
C PRO A 214 -25.93 -31.30 -13.30
N ALA A 215 -26.56 -31.71 -12.19
CA ALA A 215 -25.99 -31.71 -10.84
C ALA A 215 -25.47 -30.33 -10.34
N ALA A 216 -25.80 -29.22 -10.99
CA ALA A 216 -25.34 -27.90 -10.54
C ALA A 216 -25.94 -27.49 -9.20
N ILE A 217 -27.21 -27.82 -8.97
CA ILE A 217 -27.90 -27.64 -7.69
C ILE A 217 -27.20 -28.46 -6.60
N ASP A 218 -26.98 -29.75 -6.84
CA ASP A 218 -26.32 -30.65 -5.89
C ASP A 218 -24.89 -30.21 -5.59
N GLN A 219 -24.16 -29.78 -6.62
CA GLN A 219 -22.83 -29.21 -6.46
C GLN A 219 -22.88 -28.00 -5.54
N LEU A 220 -23.76 -27.03 -5.79
CA LEU A 220 -23.88 -25.84 -4.94
C LEU A 220 -24.25 -26.21 -3.50
N VAL A 221 -25.13 -27.19 -3.29
CA VAL A 221 -25.48 -27.71 -1.95
C VAL A 221 -24.28 -28.32 -1.25
N ILE A 222 -23.45 -29.11 -1.94
CA ILE A 222 -22.22 -29.69 -1.38
C ILE A 222 -21.25 -28.57 -0.98
N LEU A 223 -21.03 -27.59 -1.87
CA LEU A 223 -20.13 -26.46 -1.58
C LEU A 223 -20.67 -25.61 -0.42
N GLY A 224 -21.98 -25.36 -0.38
CA GLY A 224 -22.65 -24.65 0.71
C GLY A 224 -22.47 -25.36 2.06
N LYS A 225 -22.63 -26.69 2.10
CA LYS A 225 -22.33 -27.49 3.30
C LYS A 225 -20.85 -27.40 3.71
N GLN A 226 -19.94 -27.43 2.74
CA GLN A 226 -18.50 -27.32 3.00
C GLN A 226 -18.11 -25.99 3.65
N VAL A 227 -18.77 -24.89 3.28
CA VAL A 227 -18.54 -23.55 3.88
C VAL A 227 -19.52 -23.21 5.01
N ASP A 228 -20.41 -24.14 5.36
CA ASP A 228 -21.46 -24.00 6.37
C ASP A 228 -22.34 -22.76 6.09
N VAL A 229 -22.88 -22.70 4.88
CA VAL A 229 -23.80 -21.66 4.38
C VAL A 229 -25.06 -22.35 3.82
N PRO A 230 -26.26 -21.92 4.25
CA PRO A 230 -27.51 -22.49 3.74
C PRO A 230 -27.69 -22.22 2.24
N VAL A 231 -28.22 -23.22 1.53
CA VAL A 231 -28.55 -23.13 0.10
C VAL A 231 -30.04 -23.33 -0.08
N TYR A 232 -30.70 -22.39 -0.75
CA TYR A 232 -32.08 -22.51 -1.18
C TYR A 232 -32.16 -23.20 -2.55
N THR A 233 -33.01 -24.22 -2.65
CA THR A 233 -33.24 -25.00 -3.87
C THR A 233 -34.75 -25.20 -4.06
N ALA A 234 -35.18 -25.28 -5.32
CA ALA A 234 -36.59 -25.52 -5.68
C ALA A 234 -36.73 -26.58 -6.79
N GLY A 235 -35.71 -27.43 -6.98
CA GLY A 235 -35.64 -28.41 -8.07
C GLY A 235 -35.32 -27.77 -9.42
N THR A 236 -35.48 -28.56 -10.49
CA THR A 236 -35.19 -28.16 -11.89
C THR A 236 -36.42 -27.72 -12.68
N ASP A 237 -37.64 -28.06 -12.21
CA ASP A 237 -38.88 -27.81 -12.94
C ASP A 237 -39.43 -26.38 -12.75
N VAL A 238 -38.79 -25.59 -11.86
CA VAL A 238 -39.19 -24.23 -11.53
C VAL A 238 -38.34 -23.23 -12.30
N LYS A 239 -38.97 -22.20 -12.86
CA LYS A 239 -38.26 -21.14 -13.59
C LYS A 239 -37.29 -20.38 -12.66
N PRO A 240 -36.06 -20.06 -13.10
CA PRO A 240 -35.06 -19.32 -12.32
C PRO A 240 -35.56 -18.03 -11.64
N ALA A 241 -36.42 -17.25 -12.30
CA ALA A 241 -37.00 -16.03 -11.72
C ALA A 241 -37.88 -16.35 -10.49
N GLU A 242 -38.61 -17.46 -10.53
CA GLU A 242 -39.46 -17.89 -9.42
C GLU A 242 -38.62 -18.46 -8.27
N ILE A 243 -37.56 -19.22 -8.57
CA ILE A 243 -36.58 -19.68 -7.57
C ILE A 243 -35.94 -18.48 -6.86
N ALA A 244 -35.54 -17.46 -7.62
CA ALA A 244 -34.98 -16.22 -7.10
C ALA A 244 -35.95 -15.50 -6.16
N ARG A 245 -37.24 -15.39 -6.55
CA ARG A 245 -38.29 -14.78 -5.74
C ARG A 245 -38.49 -15.52 -4.41
N GLN A 246 -38.65 -16.84 -4.46
CA GLN A 246 -38.90 -17.66 -3.28
C GLN A 246 -37.67 -17.71 -2.37
N GLY A 247 -36.46 -17.83 -2.94
CA GLY A 247 -35.20 -17.79 -2.19
C GLY A 247 -34.98 -16.46 -1.49
N LEU A 248 -35.31 -15.33 -2.13
CA LEU A 248 -35.24 -14.02 -1.47
C LEU A 248 -36.25 -13.87 -0.33
N GLN A 249 -37.45 -14.46 -0.44
CA GLN A 249 -38.41 -14.49 0.66
C GLN A 249 -37.92 -15.34 1.83
N GLU A 250 -37.34 -16.49 1.55
CA GLU A 250 -36.75 -17.37 2.56
C GLU A 250 -35.58 -16.68 3.30
N ALA A 251 -34.74 -15.95 2.56
CA ALA A 251 -33.66 -15.15 3.12
C ALA A 251 -34.17 -14.11 4.12
N LYS A 252 -35.23 -13.38 3.74
CA LYS A 252 -35.88 -12.39 4.61
C LYS A 252 -36.46 -13.02 5.86
N LYS A 253 -37.10 -14.19 5.76
CA LYS A 253 -37.62 -14.94 6.91
C LYS A 253 -36.52 -15.37 7.88
N LYS A 254 -35.35 -15.75 7.35
CA LYS A 254 -34.18 -16.17 8.13
C LYS A 254 -33.31 -15.00 8.62
N ASN A 255 -33.67 -13.76 8.31
CA ASN A 255 -32.90 -12.55 8.65
C ASN A 255 -31.42 -12.64 8.24
N VAL A 256 -31.13 -13.16 7.05
CA VAL A 256 -29.75 -13.22 6.54
C VAL A 256 -29.29 -11.86 6.01
N ASP A 257 -28.02 -11.53 6.19
CA ASP A 257 -27.45 -10.25 5.78
C ASP A 257 -27.22 -10.18 4.26
N VAL A 258 -26.79 -11.29 3.66
CA VAL A 258 -26.41 -11.35 2.24
C VAL A 258 -27.00 -12.58 1.56
N VAL A 259 -27.54 -12.37 0.36
CA VAL A 259 -28.03 -13.41 -0.53
C VAL A 259 -27.19 -13.40 -1.81
N ILE A 260 -26.67 -14.56 -2.19
CA ILE A 260 -25.91 -14.73 -3.43
C ILE A 260 -26.68 -15.68 -4.35
N MET A 261 -27.03 -15.19 -5.53
CA MET A 261 -27.70 -15.97 -6.57
C MET A 261 -26.67 -16.52 -7.56
N ASP A 262 -26.52 -17.84 -7.62
CA ASP A 262 -25.73 -18.52 -8.66
C ASP A 262 -26.62 -18.79 -9.87
N THR A 263 -26.34 -18.17 -11.01
CA THR A 263 -27.11 -18.38 -12.24
C THR A 263 -26.42 -19.37 -13.16
N ALA A 264 -27.17 -19.94 -14.10
CA ALA A 264 -26.59 -20.71 -15.20
C ALA A 264 -25.52 -19.90 -15.96
N GLY A 265 -24.54 -20.62 -16.51
CA GLY A 265 -23.61 -20.04 -17.48
C GLY A 265 -24.31 -19.75 -18.79
N ARG A 266 -24.09 -18.57 -19.35
CA ARG A 266 -24.81 -18.15 -20.56
C ARG A 266 -23.84 -17.89 -21.69
N LEU A 267 -24.12 -18.49 -22.84
CA LEU A 267 -23.43 -18.16 -24.09
C LEU A 267 -23.90 -16.78 -24.55
N GLN A 268 -22.98 -15.93 -25.00
CA GLN A 268 -23.27 -14.56 -25.47
C GLN A 268 -24.29 -14.50 -26.62
N ILE A 269 -24.65 -15.65 -27.21
CA ILE A 269 -25.45 -15.77 -28.42
C ILE A 269 -26.91 -16.17 -28.11
N ASP A 270 -27.21 -16.65 -26.89
CA ASP A 270 -28.58 -17.11 -26.56
C ASP A 270 -29.43 -15.99 -25.95
N LYS A 271 -30.25 -15.35 -26.81
CA LYS A 271 -31.20 -14.29 -26.41
C LYS A 271 -32.20 -14.76 -25.36
N THR A 272 -32.68 -16.01 -25.45
CA THR A 272 -33.67 -16.57 -24.52
C THR A 272 -33.10 -16.63 -23.12
N MET A 273 -31.86 -17.13 -23.00
CA MET A 273 -31.15 -17.15 -21.73
C MET A 273 -30.86 -15.73 -21.22
N MET A 274 -30.50 -14.78 -22.08
CA MET A 274 -30.27 -13.40 -21.63
C MET A 274 -31.55 -12.73 -21.10
N ASP A 275 -32.69 -12.94 -21.74
CA ASP A 275 -33.97 -12.39 -21.30
C ASP A 275 -34.41 -12.98 -19.95
N GLU A 276 -34.17 -14.28 -19.74
CA GLU A 276 -34.38 -14.87 -18.42
C GLU A 276 -33.46 -14.26 -17.35
N LEU A 277 -32.25 -13.79 -17.71
CA LEU A 277 -31.37 -13.09 -16.74
C LEU A 277 -31.97 -11.77 -16.33
N LYS A 278 -32.52 -11.06 -17.31
CA LYS A 278 -33.18 -9.77 -17.09
C LYS A 278 -34.38 -9.97 -16.18
N ASP A 279 -35.13 -11.05 -16.35
CA ASP A 279 -36.26 -11.38 -15.49
C ASP A 279 -35.83 -11.73 -14.05
N VAL A 280 -34.78 -12.54 -13.89
CA VAL A 280 -34.17 -12.80 -12.57
C VAL A 280 -33.68 -11.50 -11.93
N LYS A 281 -32.96 -10.65 -12.68
CA LYS A 281 -32.47 -9.35 -12.21
C LYS A 281 -33.62 -8.44 -11.78
N ARG A 282 -34.68 -8.32 -12.58
CA ARG A 282 -35.87 -7.52 -12.26
C ARG A 282 -36.55 -8.02 -10.99
N THR A 283 -36.64 -9.33 -10.82
CA THR A 283 -37.28 -9.96 -9.66
C THR A 283 -36.47 -9.74 -8.38
N LEU A 284 -35.14 -9.82 -8.46
CA LEU A 284 -34.25 -9.68 -7.31
C LEU A 284 -33.93 -8.24 -6.95
N ASN A 285 -33.96 -7.32 -7.93
CA ASN A 285 -33.45 -5.95 -7.82
C ASN A 285 -32.10 -5.90 -7.08
N PRO A 286 -31.05 -6.57 -7.61
CA PRO A 286 -29.82 -6.80 -6.88
C PRO A 286 -29.04 -5.51 -6.59
N THR A 287 -28.41 -5.46 -5.42
CA THR A 287 -27.48 -4.38 -5.03
C THR A 287 -26.21 -4.44 -5.86
N GLU A 288 -25.74 -5.66 -6.14
CA GLU A 288 -24.54 -5.92 -6.94
C GLU A 288 -24.86 -6.95 -8.03
N VAL A 289 -24.45 -6.66 -9.25
CA VAL A 289 -24.42 -7.62 -10.37
C VAL A 289 -22.96 -7.82 -10.73
N LEU A 290 -22.40 -8.95 -10.29
CA LEU A 290 -20.99 -9.26 -10.46
C LEU A 290 -20.80 -10.19 -11.65
N LEU A 291 -20.02 -9.73 -12.63
CA LEU A 291 -19.63 -10.55 -13.77
C LEU A 291 -18.41 -11.40 -13.40
N VAL A 292 -18.57 -12.71 -13.43
CA VAL A 292 -17.46 -13.66 -13.24
C VAL A 292 -16.80 -13.88 -14.60
N VAL A 293 -15.51 -13.58 -14.67
CA VAL A 293 -14.69 -13.68 -15.89
C VAL A 293 -13.49 -14.56 -15.59
N ASP A 294 -13.20 -15.49 -16.48
CA ASP A 294 -12.00 -16.32 -16.39
C ASP A 294 -10.79 -15.50 -16.84
N ALA A 295 -9.74 -15.44 -16.02
CA ALA A 295 -8.52 -14.70 -16.32
C ALA A 295 -7.78 -15.23 -17.55
N MET A 296 -8.00 -16.51 -17.92
CA MET A 296 -7.51 -17.10 -19.16
C MET A 296 -8.27 -16.60 -20.39
N THR A 297 -9.44 -15.98 -20.21
CA THR A 297 -10.21 -15.42 -21.33
C THR A 297 -9.49 -14.18 -21.84
N GLY A 298 -8.79 -14.31 -22.96
CA GLY A 298 -8.06 -13.22 -23.60
C GLY A 298 -8.99 -12.20 -24.26
N GLN A 299 -8.85 -12.04 -25.57
CA GLN A 299 -9.56 -11.01 -26.33
C GLN A 299 -11.10 -11.12 -26.26
N GLU A 300 -11.63 -12.33 -26.08
CA GLU A 300 -13.08 -12.57 -25.96
C GLU A 300 -13.69 -11.95 -24.70
N ALA A 301 -12.88 -11.67 -23.67
CA ALA A 301 -13.36 -11.03 -22.44
C ALA A 301 -13.92 -9.64 -22.72
N ALA A 302 -13.35 -8.90 -23.68
CA ALA A 302 -13.84 -7.56 -24.04
C ALA A 302 -15.28 -7.63 -24.62
N ALA A 303 -15.53 -8.53 -25.58
CA ALA A 303 -16.85 -8.70 -26.17
C ALA A 303 -17.88 -9.20 -25.14
N LEU A 304 -17.46 -10.14 -24.29
CA LEU A 304 -18.28 -10.66 -23.19
C LEU A 304 -18.73 -9.54 -22.25
N VAL A 305 -17.75 -8.80 -21.74
CA VAL A 305 -17.97 -7.73 -20.77
C VAL A 305 -18.86 -6.64 -21.37
N THR A 306 -18.64 -6.27 -22.63
CA THR A 306 -19.49 -5.31 -23.36
C THR A 306 -20.94 -5.78 -23.36
N THR A 307 -21.17 -7.02 -23.78
CA THR A 307 -22.52 -7.57 -23.97
C THR A 307 -23.26 -7.65 -22.65
N PHE A 308 -22.64 -8.19 -21.60
CA PHE A 308 -23.26 -8.27 -20.27
C PHE A 308 -23.48 -6.89 -19.65
N ASN A 309 -22.57 -5.94 -19.87
CA ASN A 309 -22.74 -4.58 -19.36
C ASN A 309 -23.90 -3.84 -20.05
N LEU A 310 -24.08 -4.02 -21.35
CA LEU A 310 -25.18 -3.38 -22.10
C LEU A 310 -26.53 -4.04 -21.81
N GLU A 311 -26.60 -5.38 -21.85
CA GLU A 311 -27.86 -6.12 -21.76
C GLU A 311 -28.36 -6.26 -20.32
N ILE A 312 -27.45 -6.49 -19.37
CA ILE A 312 -27.78 -6.76 -17.98
C ILE A 312 -27.46 -5.55 -17.12
N GLY A 313 -26.34 -4.87 -17.34
CA GLY A 313 -25.85 -3.79 -16.47
C GLY A 313 -25.16 -4.36 -15.24
N ILE A 314 -23.84 -4.43 -15.31
CA ILE A 314 -22.96 -4.96 -14.25
C ILE A 314 -22.46 -3.84 -13.34
N THR A 315 -22.17 -4.15 -12.09
CA THR A 315 -21.65 -3.19 -11.09
C THR A 315 -20.16 -3.40 -10.81
N GLY A 316 -19.68 -4.62 -11.03
CA GLY A 316 -18.27 -4.99 -10.94
C GLY A 316 -18.00 -6.36 -11.51
N ALA A 317 -16.75 -6.80 -11.43
CA ALA A 317 -16.34 -8.12 -11.89
C ALA A 317 -15.55 -8.90 -10.84
N ILE A 318 -15.55 -10.22 -10.98
CA ILE A 318 -14.70 -11.16 -10.26
C ILE A 318 -13.86 -11.90 -11.30
N LEU A 319 -12.53 -11.84 -11.17
CA LEU A 319 -11.64 -12.65 -12.01
C LEU A 319 -11.37 -13.99 -11.34
N THR A 320 -11.43 -15.08 -12.10
CA THR A 320 -11.12 -16.43 -11.60
C THR A 320 -9.91 -17.02 -12.29
N LYS A 321 -9.33 -18.08 -11.72
CA LYS A 321 -8.20 -18.83 -12.30
C LYS A 321 -6.96 -17.96 -12.56
N LEU A 322 -6.71 -16.96 -11.70
CA LEU A 322 -5.49 -16.14 -11.77
C LEU A 322 -4.21 -16.92 -11.46
N ASP A 323 -4.34 -18.11 -10.88
CA ASP A 323 -3.26 -19.05 -10.58
C ASP A 323 -2.81 -19.89 -11.76
N GLY A 324 -3.60 -19.94 -12.83
CA GLY A 324 -3.17 -20.58 -14.07
C GLY A 324 -2.16 -19.73 -14.84
N ASP A 325 -1.77 -20.22 -16.02
CA ASP A 325 -0.99 -19.47 -17.01
C ASP A 325 -1.87 -18.38 -17.64
N SER A 326 -2.27 -17.42 -16.81
CA SER A 326 -3.19 -16.35 -17.18
C SER A 326 -2.37 -15.21 -17.76
N ARG A 327 -2.62 -14.90 -19.03
CA ARG A 327 -1.90 -13.85 -19.75
C ARG A 327 -2.25 -12.42 -19.31
N GLY A 328 -3.17 -12.26 -18.34
CA GLY A 328 -3.55 -10.95 -17.80
C GLY A 328 -4.46 -10.09 -18.69
N GLY A 329 -4.69 -10.49 -19.95
CA GLY A 329 -5.52 -9.75 -20.90
C GLY A 329 -6.98 -9.55 -20.47
N ALA A 330 -7.55 -10.50 -19.73
CA ALA A 330 -8.89 -10.39 -19.16
C ALA A 330 -9.01 -9.19 -18.20
N ALA A 331 -8.04 -9.04 -17.29
CA ALA A 331 -8.04 -8.02 -16.26
C ALA A 331 -7.99 -6.60 -16.86
N LEU A 332 -7.16 -6.42 -17.88
CA LEU A 332 -7.02 -5.16 -18.61
C LEU A 332 -8.27 -4.83 -19.44
N SER A 333 -9.00 -5.84 -19.90
CA SER A 333 -10.15 -5.64 -20.79
C SER A 333 -11.44 -5.30 -20.03
N VAL A 334 -11.64 -5.81 -18.82
CA VAL A 334 -12.91 -5.64 -18.07
C VAL A 334 -13.21 -4.17 -17.81
N LYS A 335 -12.28 -3.46 -17.16
CA LYS A 335 -12.49 -2.07 -16.74
C LYS A 335 -12.55 -1.14 -17.93
N GLU A 336 -11.66 -1.33 -18.88
CA GLU A 336 -11.53 -0.47 -20.05
C GLU A 336 -12.78 -0.50 -20.94
N VAL A 337 -13.49 -1.62 -20.97
CA VAL A 337 -14.68 -1.81 -21.80
C VAL A 337 -15.98 -1.50 -21.06
N SER A 338 -16.12 -1.93 -19.80
CA SER A 338 -17.35 -1.69 -19.03
C SER A 338 -17.36 -0.40 -18.21
N GLY A 339 -16.19 0.18 -17.96
CA GLY A 339 -15.99 1.22 -16.95
C GLY A 339 -16.14 0.72 -15.50
N LYS A 340 -16.43 -0.58 -15.27
CA LYS A 340 -16.67 -1.14 -13.94
C LYS A 340 -15.41 -1.76 -13.33
N PRO A 341 -15.22 -1.65 -12.01
CA PRO A 341 -14.03 -2.17 -11.36
C PRO A 341 -14.07 -3.70 -11.21
N ILE A 342 -12.89 -4.31 -11.15
CA ILE A 342 -12.73 -5.66 -10.64
C ILE A 342 -12.67 -5.57 -9.11
N LYS A 343 -13.55 -6.31 -8.41
CA LYS A 343 -13.69 -6.21 -6.95
C LYS A 343 -12.92 -7.30 -6.22
N LEU A 344 -12.97 -8.51 -6.78
CA LEU A 344 -12.39 -9.70 -6.17
C LEU A 344 -11.68 -10.55 -7.22
N VAL A 345 -10.73 -11.35 -6.76
CA VAL A 345 -10.03 -12.32 -7.59
C VAL A 345 -9.89 -13.67 -6.91
N GLY A 346 -10.06 -14.73 -7.69
CA GLY A 346 -9.85 -16.11 -7.31
C GLY A 346 -8.47 -16.59 -7.76
N ARG A 347 -7.61 -16.97 -6.81
CA ARG A 347 -6.21 -17.39 -7.03
C ARG A 347 -5.97 -18.89 -6.82
N GLY A 348 -6.99 -19.71 -6.92
CA GLY A 348 -6.83 -21.13 -6.66
C GLY A 348 -8.15 -21.87 -6.65
N GLU A 349 -8.10 -23.16 -6.38
CA GLU A 349 -9.27 -24.02 -6.29
C GLU A 349 -9.86 -24.08 -4.89
N ARG A 350 -9.09 -23.77 -3.84
CA ARG A 350 -9.55 -23.91 -2.45
C ARG A 350 -10.61 -22.86 -2.12
N MET A 351 -11.46 -23.17 -1.14
CA MET A 351 -12.55 -22.27 -0.74
C MET A 351 -12.05 -20.93 -0.20
N GLU A 352 -10.85 -20.91 0.40
CA GLU A 352 -10.27 -19.67 0.92
C GLU A 352 -9.59 -18.79 -0.14
N ASP A 353 -9.41 -19.28 -1.38
CA ASP A 353 -8.61 -18.60 -2.42
C ASP A 353 -9.43 -17.53 -3.15
N LEU A 354 -10.13 -16.67 -2.42
CA LEU A 354 -10.82 -15.48 -2.92
C LEU A 354 -10.39 -14.26 -2.10
N GLU A 355 -9.90 -13.23 -2.79
CA GLU A 355 -9.32 -12.05 -2.16
C GLU A 355 -9.71 -10.76 -2.90
N PRO A 356 -9.58 -9.58 -2.25
CA PRO A 356 -9.76 -8.29 -2.92
C PRO A 356 -8.79 -8.10 -4.08
N PHE A 357 -9.25 -7.44 -5.14
CA PHE A 357 -8.40 -7.05 -6.24
C PHE A 357 -7.61 -5.78 -5.91
N TYR A 358 -6.30 -5.85 -6.07
CA TYR A 358 -5.36 -4.76 -5.85
C TYR A 358 -4.66 -4.42 -7.18
N PRO A 359 -5.12 -3.39 -7.92
CA PRO A 359 -4.59 -3.04 -9.24
C PRO A 359 -3.08 -2.73 -9.22
N ASP A 360 -2.62 -2.02 -8.19
CA ASP A 360 -1.21 -1.68 -7.91
C ASP A 360 -0.33 -2.93 -7.80
N ARG A 361 -0.75 -3.90 -6.98
CA ARG A 361 -0.02 -5.16 -6.80
C ARG A 361 -0.04 -5.99 -8.07
N MET A 362 -1.10 -5.90 -8.87
CA MET A 362 -1.20 -6.61 -10.13
C MET A 362 -0.25 -6.01 -11.18
N ALA A 363 -0.20 -4.68 -11.30
CA ALA A 363 0.74 -4.03 -12.21
C ALA A 363 2.20 -4.35 -11.85
N GLY A 364 2.55 -4.28 -10.55
CA GLY A 364 3.89 -4.62 -10.08
C GLY A 364 4.30 -6.07 -10.36
N ARG A 365 3.35 -7.02 -10.32
CA ARG A 365 3.61 -8.43 -10.66
C ARG A 365 3.75 -8.65 -12.16
N ILE A 366 2.94 -8.00 -12.98
CA ILE A 366 3.06 -8.04 -14.45
C ILE A 366 4.44 -7.57 -14.89
N LEU A 367 4.92 -6.48 -14.27
CA LEU A 367 6.20 -5.88 -14.61
C LEU A 367 7.41 -6.61 -14.03
N GLY A 368 7.22 -7.51 -13.05
CA GLY A 368 8.33 -8.23 -12.39
C GLY A 368 9.30 -7.34 -11.60
N MET A 369 9.02 -6.03 -11.49
CA MET A 369 9.95 -5.00 -11.00
C MET A 369 9.34 -4.12 -9.89
N GLY A 370 8.62 -4.73 -8.94
CA GLY A 370 8.01 -4.01 -7.82
C GLY A 370 9.00 -3.18 -6.98
N ASP A 371 10.24 -3.64 -6.87
CA ASP A 371 11.31 -2.93 -6.14
C ASP A 371 11.79 -1.66 -6.88
N VAL A 372 11.75 -1.65 -8.21
CA VAL A 372 12.15 -0.49 -9.03
C VAL A 372 11.09 0.61 -8.96
N LEU A 373 9.80 0.24 -8.97
CA LEU A 373 8.70 1.19 -8.76
C LEU A 373 8.84 1.91 -7.42
N SER A 374 9.12 1.15 -6.36
CA SER A 374 9.33 1.68 -5.01
C SER A 374 10.52 2.64 -4.94
N PHE A 375 11.56 2.42 -5.74
CA PHE A 375 12.73 3.31 -5.83
C PHE A 375 12.39 4.61 -6.56
N VAL A 376 11.71 4.53 -7.70
CA VAL A 376 11.32 5.71 -8.48
C VAL A 376 10.34 6.60 -7.70
N GLU A 377 9.40 6.00 -6.97
CA GLU A 377 8.46 6.74 -6.12
C GLU A 377 9.18 7.51 -5.02
N LYS A 378 10.15 6.87 -4.33
CA LYS A 378 10.98 7.56 -3.33
C LYS A 378 11.83 8.66 -3.96
N ALA A 379 12.39 8.43 -5.15
CA ALA A 379 13.16 9.46 -5.85
C ALA A 379 12.27 10.66 -6.24
N GLN A 380 11.03 10.42 -6.68
CA GLN A 380 10.04 11.46 -6.95
C GLN A 380 9.60 12.20 -5.67
N GLU A 381 9.44 11.52 -4.54
CA GLU A 381 9.15 12.16 -3.25
C GLU A 381 10.29 13.09 -2.83
N VAL A 382 11.54 12.63 -2.93
CA VAL A 382 12.75 13.42 -2.63
C VAL A 382 12.90 14.59 -3.61
N MET A 383 12.52 14.43 -4.88
CA MET A 383 12.53 15.49 -5.89
C MET A 383 11.36 16.47 -5.75
N LYS A 384 10.17 16.04 -5.32
CA LYS A 384 9.10 16.96 -4.87
C LYS A 384 9.56 17.77 -3.66
N GLN A 385 10.49 17.22 -2.90
CA GLN A 385 11.25 17.92 -1.90
C GLN A 385 12.32 18.84 -2.46
N GLU A 386 12.42 19.12 -3.78
CA GLU A 386 13.18 20.27 -4.35
C GLU A 386 12.59 21.63 -3.92
N ASP A 387 11.49 21.67 -3.17
CA ASP A 387 11.22 22.73 -2.16
C ASP A 387 12.43 22.93 -1.19
N ALA A 388 13.36 21.97 -1.16
CA ALA A 388 14.64 22.01 -0.48
C ALA A 388 15.64 22.95 -1.17
N GLU A 389 15.48 23.31 -2.46
CA GLU A 389 16.29 24.36 -3.09
C GLU A 389 15.90 25.74 -2.53
N ASP A 390 14.60 25.98 -2.31
CA ASP A 390 14.09 27.16 -1.58
C ASP A 390 14.56 27.16 -0.12
N LEU A 391 14.54 25.99 0.54
CA LEU A 391 15.13 25.81 1.86
C LEU A 391 16.64 26.07 1.83
N GLN A 392 17.36 25.59 0.81
CA GLN A 392 18.79 25.79 0.63
C GLN A 392 19.10 27.28 0.43
N GLN A 393 18.32 28.00 -0.38
CA GLN A 393 18.43 29.46 -0.51
C GLN A 393 18.10 30.21 0.79
N LYS A 394 17.12 29.74 1.57
CA LYS A 394 16.78 30.31 2.89
C LYS A 394 17.82 30.02 3.96
N ILE A 395 18.43 28.83 3.94
CA ILE A 395 19.56 28.46 4.79
C ILE A 395 20.79 29.28 4.38
N MET A 396 21.05 29.44 3.07
CA MET A 396 22.13 30.26 2.52
C MET A 396 21.97 31.75 2.87
N SER A 397 20.73 32.25 2.92
CA SER A 397 20.43 33.64 3.29
C SER A 397 20.28 33.86 4.80
N ALA A 398 20.50 32.84 5.64
CA ALA A 398 20.35 32.88 7.09
C ALA A 398 18.95 33.32 7.60
N LYS A 399 17.91 33.20 6.76
CA LYS A 399 16.52 33.58 7.05
C LYS A 399 15.67 32.43 7.59
N PHE A 400 16.29 31.47 8.29
CA PHE A 400 15.58 30.31 8.82
C PHE A 400 14.65 30.71 9.99
N ASP A 401 13.34 30.65 9.81
CA ASP A 401 12.34 31.19 10.74
C ASP A 401 11.57 30.08 11.51
N PHE A 402 10.57 30.44 12.34
CA PHE A 402 9.78 29.43 13.08
C PHE A 402 8.79 28.66 12.19
N ASN A 403 8.40 29.19 11.03
CA ASN A 403 7.55 28.47 10.08
C ASN A 403 8.34 27.33 9.42
N ASP A 404 9.59 27.61 9.05
CA ASP A 404 10.50 26.62 8.50
C ASP A 404 10.88 25.58 9.56
N PHE A 405 11.07 25.99 10.83
CA PHE A 405 11.26 25.08 11.96
C PHE A 405 10.09 24.11 12.14
N LEU A 406 8.84 24.61 12.10
CA LEU A 406 7.64 23.78 12.19
C LEU A 406 7.52 22.79 11.03
N LYS A 407 7.75 23.25 9.79
CA LYS A 407 7.70 22.40 8.60
C LYS A 407 8.68 21.24 8.72
N GLN A 408 9.93 21.52 9.11
CA GLN A 408 10.96 20.49 9.29
C GLN A 408 10.62 19.52 10.42
N THR A 409 10.14 20.03 11.55
CA THR A 409 9.78 19.22 12.71
C THR A 409 8.59 18.30 12.40
N ARG A 410 7.58 18.80 11.67
CA ARG A 410 6.43 18.03 11.21
C ARG A 410 6.81 16.98 10.16
N ALA A 411 7.72 17.31 9.23
CA ALA A 411 8.23 16.34 8.26
C ALA A 411 8.97 15.18 8.95
N VAL A 412 9.80 15.49 9.95
CA VAL A 412 10.49 14.47 10.77
C VAL A 412 9.49 13.63 11.57
N ALA A 413 8.42 14.23 12.10
CA ALA A 413 7.35 13.51 12.80
C ALA A 413 6.50 12.62 11.86
N GLN A 414 6.20 13.08 10.64
CA GLN A 414 5.43 12.34 9.62
C GLN A 414 6.18 11.14 9.06
N MET A 415 7.52 11.18 9.00
CA MET A 415 8.34 10.02 8.65
C MET A 415 8.26 8.87 9.67
N GLY A 416 7.60 9.08 10.81
CA GLY A 416 6.83 8.05 11.52
C GLY A 416 7.60 6.83 12.04
N SER A 417 8.93 6.82 12.01
CA SER A 417 9.76 5.82 12.70
C SER A 417 11.25 6.21 12.70
N MET A 418 11.65 7.15 13.56
CA MET A 418 13.07 7.19 13.98
C MET A 418 13.53 5.79 14.44
N SER A 419 12.62 4.98 14.97
CA SER A 419 12.81 3.57 15.36
C SER A 419 13.26 2.64 14.22
N ARG A 420 12.81 2.82 12.97
CA ARG A 420 13.21 1.93 11.85
C ARG A 420 14.49 2.39 11.17
N VAL A 421 14.68 3.70 11.01
CA VAL A 421 15.88 4.24 10.35
C VAL A 421 17.11 4.10 11.25
N LEU A 422 16.98 4.36 12.55
CA LEU A 422 18.08 4.15 13.51
C LEU A 422 18.42 2.67 13.73
N GLY A 423 17.47 1.76 13.48
CA GLY A 423 17.68 0.31 13.51
C GLY A 423 18.46 -0.25 12.32
N MET A 424 18.71 0.56 11.28
CA MET A 424 19.41 0.15 10.05
C MET A 424 20.85 0.70 9.96
N ILE A 425 21.30 1.54 10.90
CA ILE A 425 22.67 2.09 10.95
C ILE A 425 23.55 1.17 11.81
N PRO A 426 24.56 0.47 11.24
CA PRO A 426 25.48 -0.35 12.02
C PRO A 426 26.28 0.56 12.98
N GLY A 427 26.21 0.28 14.29
CA GLY A 427 27.05 0.94 15.29
C GLY A 427 26.38 2.01 16.19
N MET A 428 25.09 2.29 16.04
CA MET A 428 24.40 3.32 16.85
C MET A 428 23.37 2.74 17.84
N GLY A 429 23.84 1.89 18.76
CA GLY A 429 23.01 1.20 19.77
C GLY A 429 22.74 1.97 21.08
N LYS A 430 22.47 3.28 21.04
CA LYS A 430 22.30 4.08 22.28
C LYS A 430 21.08 5.00 22.35
N VAL A 431 20.04 4.78 21.54
CA VAL A 431 18.78 5.52 21.68
C VAL A 431 17.67 4.56 22.07
N THR A 432 17.13 4.74 23.28
CA THR A 432 16.06 3.90 23.82
C THR A 432 14.68 4.32 23.28
N PRO A 433 13.70 3.40 23.17
CA PRO A 433 12.32 3.74 22.81
C PRO A 433 11.64 4.73 23.77
N ALA A 434 12.18 4.92 24.98
CA ALA A 434 11.73 5.94 25.92
C ALA A 434 12.17 7.34 25.49
N GLN A 435 13.42 7.50 25.07
CA GLN A 435 13.98 8.76 24.58
C GLN A 435 13.29 9.23 23.28
N ILE A 436 12.86 8.31 22.42
CA ILE A 436 12.10 8.64 21.20
C ILE A 436 10.72 9.22 21.55
N ARG A 437 9.99 8.60 22.50
CA ARG A 437 8.68 9.09 22.95
C ARG A 437 8.78 10.41 23.69
N GLU A 438 9.88 10.64 24.40
CA GLU A 438 10.16 11.91 25.06
C GLU A 438 10.47 13.02 24.04
N ALA A 439 11.22 12.69 22.98
CA ALA A 439 11.45 13.60 21.87
C ALA A 439 10.11 13.98 21.19
N GLU A 440 9.24 13.02 20.87
CA GLU A 440 7.91 13.30 20.27
C GLU A 440 7.07 14.26 21.13
N LYS A 441 7.02 14.04 22.45
CA LYS A 441 6.33 14.95 23.38
C LYS A 441 6.94 16.34 23.38
N SER A 442 8.27 16.44 23.32
CA SER A 442 8.96 17.73 23.27
C SER A 442 8.61 18.51 22.00
N LEU A 443 8.47 17.82 20.85
CA LEU A 443 8.09 18.44 19.58
C LEU A 443 6.67 19.01 19.62
N GLN A 444 5.71 18.26 20.19
CA GLN A 444 4.34 18.73 20.38
C GLN A 444 4.27 19.97 21.29
N ILE A 445 5.13 20.04 22.31
CA ILE A 445 5.22 21.20 23.21
C ILE A 445 5.75 22.43 22.45
N MET A 446 6.74 22.25 21.58
CA MET A 446 7.29 23.33 20.75
C MET A 446 6.26 23.83 19.73
N GLU A 447 5.51 22.92 19.12
CA GLU A 447 4.47 23.25 18.15
C GLU A 447 3.38 24.13 18.75
N ALA A 448 2.86 23.76 19.92
CA ALA A 448 1.85 24.55 20.64
C ALA A 448 2.34 25.97 21.00
N MET A 449 3.65 26.17 21.23
CA MET A 449 4.22 27.49 21.48
C MET A 449 4.33 28.34 20.21
N ILE A 450 4.60 27.72 19.05
CA ILE A 450 4.75 28.44 17.78
C ILE A 450 3.38 28.81 17.20
N GLU A 451 2.35 27.99 17.42
CA GLU A 451 0.99 28.24 16.93
C GLU A 451 0.32 29.49 17.54
N VAL A 452 0.72 29.91 18.75
CA VAL A 452 0.21 31.14 19.40
C VAL A 452 1.01 32.42 19.06
N MET A 453 2.11 32.28 18.31
CA MET A 453 2.91 33.42 17.82
C MET A 453 2.19 34.14 16.68
N THR A 454 2.40 35.45 16.55
CA THR A 454 1.93 36.21 15.39
C THR A 454 2.79 35.92 14.16
N PRO A 455 2.31 36.17 12.92
CA PRO A 455 3.11 35.97 11.70
C PRO A 455 4.47 36.68 11.74
N GLU A 456 4.49 37.93 12.23
CA GLU A 456 5.73 38.71 12.39
C GLU A 456 6.72 38.07 13.37
N GLU A 457 6.22 37.50 14.48
CA GLU A 457 7.04 36.82 15.48
C GLU A 457 7.60 35.49 14.95
N ARG A 458 6.87 34.84 14.05
CA ARG A 458 7.33 33.61 13.40
C ARG A 458 8.41 33.87 12.37
N GLU A 459 8.26 34.91 11.56
CA GLU A 459 9.23 35.31 10.53
C GLU A 459 10.50 35.94 11.13
N LYS A 460 10.38 36.65 12.26
CA LYS A 460 11.50 37.34 12.93
C LYS A 460 11.67 36.89 14.39
N PRO A 461 12.38 35.76 14.62
CA PRO A 461 12.67 35.23 15.95
C PRO A 461 13.44 36.19 16.88
N GLU A 462 14.14 37.18 16.32
CA GLU A 462 14.87 38.22 17.05
C GLU A 462 13.93 39.06 17.94
N LEU A 463 12.71 39.31 17.49
CA LEU A 463 11.69 40.05 18.27
C LEU A 463 11.32 39.34 19.58
N LEU A 464 11.39 38.01 19.59
CA LEU A 464 11.14 37.19 20.78
C LEU A 464 12.37 37.09 21.69
N ALA A 465 13.58 37.27 21.16
CA ALA A 465 14.80 37.34 21.96
C ALA A 465 14.92 38.68 22.71
N GLU A 466 14.53 39.78 22.07
CA GLU A 466 14.63 41.14 22.60
C GLU A 466 13.49 41.53 23.54
N SER A 467 12.28 40.97 23.36
CA SER A 467 11.10 41.37 24.14
C SER A 467 10.64 40.30 25.15
N PRO A 468 10.91 40.48 26.46
CA PRO A 468 10.35 39.63 27.51
C PRO A 468 8.81 39.65 27.54
N ALA A 469 8.18 40.76 27.16
CA ALA A 469 6.73 40.90 27.15
C ALA A 469 6.07 39.94 26.15
N ARG A 470 6.66 39.77 24.95
CA ARG A 470 6.18 38.81 23.94
C ARG A 470 6.32 37.37 24.39
N ARG A 471 7.44 37.02 25.05
CA ARG A 471 7.64 35.67 25.61
C ARG A 471 6.63 35.33 26.70
N LYS A 472 6.32 36.29 27.59
CA LYS A 472 5.29 36.11 28.63
C LYS A 472 3.90 35.91 28.04
N ARG A 473 3.56 36.61 26.96
CA ARG A 473 2.30 36.43 26.23
C ARG A 473 2.19 35.01 25.65
N ILE A 474 3.19 34.59 24.89
CA ILE A 474 3.25 33.24 24.27
C ILE A 474 3.18 32.15 25.34
N ALA A 475 3.91 32.29 26.44
CA ALA A 475 3.87 31.37 27.57
C ALA A 475 2.45 31.23 28.14
N LYS A 476 1.76 32.36 28.36
CA LYS A 476 0.39 32.37 28.88
C LYS A 476 -0.61 31.73 27.91
N GLU A 477 -0.51 32.04 26.62
CA GLU A 477 -1.44 31.56 25.59
C GLU A 477 -1.22 30.08 25.24
N SER A 478 0.01 29.58 25.31
CA SER A 478 0.35 28.17 25.09
C SER A 478 0.25 27.28 26.34
N GLY A 479 -0.06 27.87 27.51
CA GLY A 479 -0.09 27.18 28.79
C GLY A 479 1.28 26.66 29.23
N LYS A 480 2.36 27.36 28.85
CA LYS A 480 3.76 27.01 29.13
C LYS A 480 4.45 28.07 29.99
N THR A 481 5.69 27.80 30.39
CA THR A 481 6.50 28.74 31.18
C THR A 481 7.33 29.64 30.28
N GLU A 482 7.66 30.85 30.75
CA GLU A 482 8.56 31.77 30.02
C GLU A 482 9.92 31.13 29.73
N GLN A 483 10.42 30.28 30.65
CA GLN A 483 11.67 29.54 30.47
C GLN A 483 11.61 28.56 29.28
N GLN A 484 10.49 27.87 29.07
CA GLN A 484 10.30 26.97 27.93
C GLN A 484 10.28 27.74 26.61
N VAL A 485 9.67 28.93 26.59
CA VAL A 485 9.67 29.81 25.40
C VAL A 485 11.08 30.33 25.12
N SER A 486 11.83 30.75 26.15
CA SER A 486 13.24 31.16 26.01
C SER A 486 14.13 30.01 25.52
N GLN A 487 13.90 28.79 25.97
CA GLN A 487 14.60 27.60 25.50
C GLN A 487 14.32 27.31 24.02
N LEU A 488 13.06 27.42 23.58
CA LEU A 488 12.68 27.26 22.17
C LEU A 488 13.40 28.28 21.29
N VAL A 489 13.43 29.55 21.69
CA VAL A 489 14.14 30.61 20.97
C VAL A 489 15.65 30.29 20.90
N ALA A 490 16.25 29.90 22.01
CA ALA A 490 17.66 29.53 22.06
C ALA A 490 17.99 28.32 21.17
N GLN A 491 17.12 27.30 21.12
CA GLN A 491 17.26 26.13 20.26
C GLN A 491 17.25 26.51 18.78
N LEU A 492 16.36 27.41 18.37
CA LEU A 492 16.32 27.91 16.99
C LEU A 492 17.63 28.63 16.62
N PHE A 493 18.15 29.51 17.49
CA PHE A 493 19.41 30.21 17.24
C PHE A 493 20.61 29.26 17.23
N GLN A 494 20.65 28.27 18.12
CA GLN A 494 21.69 27.23 18.10
C GLN A 494 21.65 26.44 16.79
N MET A 495 20.45 26.14 16.28
CA MET A 495 20.29 25.45 15.01
C MET A 495 20.78 26.31 13.84
N ARG A 496 20.43 27.61 13.80
CA ARG A 496 20.97 28.57 12.81
C ARG A 496 22.50 28.57 12.79
N VAL A 497 23.14 28.59 13.96
CA VAL A 497 24.61 28.56 14.08
C VAL A 497 25.20 27.24 13.58
N ARG A 498 24.61 26.11 13.96
CA ARG A 498 25.07 24.79 13.50
C ARG A 498 24.92 24.64 11.99
N MET A 499 23.79 25.05 11.41
CA MET A 499 23.55 24.99 9.97
C MET A 499 24.51 25.87 9.18
N LYS A 500 24.81 27.08 9.69
CA LYS A 500 25.82 27.97 9.10
C LYS A 500 27.21 27.34 9.10
N ASN A 501 27.62 26.70 10.20
CA ASN A 501 28.91 26.04 10.30
C ASN A 501 29.01 24.80 9.40
N LEU A 502 27.93 24.05 9.26
CA LEU A 502 27.87 22.84 8.43
C LEU A 502 27.94 23.18 6.94
N MET A 503 27.31 24.28 6.50
CA MET A 503 27.47 24.79 5.13
C MET A 503 28.87 25.34 4.84
N GLY A 504 29.51 25.99 5.82
CA GLY A 504 30.88 26.50 5.66
C GLY A 504 31.91 25.39 5.37
N VAL A 505 31.69 24.19 5.90
CA VAL A 505 32.51 23.00 5.65
C VAL A 505 32.22 22.36 4.29
N MET A 506 30.96 22.36 3.84
CA MET A 506 30.55 21.76 2.56
C MET A 506 30.99 22.56 1.33
N GLN A 507 31.28 23.86 1.49
CA GLN A 507 31.66 24.77 0.42
C GLN A 507 33.18 24.95 0.24
N GLY A 508 34.00 24.10 0.86
CA GLY A 508 35.46 24.09 0.69
C GLY A 508 36.21 25.26 1.35
N GLY A 509 35.58 25.98 2.29
CA GLY A 509 36.22 27.03 3.07
C GLY A 509 36.96 26.48 4.28
N SER A 510 38.23 26.88 4.46
CA SER A 510 38.96 26.61 5.69
C SER A 510 38.24 27.26 6.87
N VAL A 511 37.91 26.46 7.89
CA VAL A 511 37.33 26.93 9.14
C VAL A 511 38.41 27.70 9.91
N PRO A 512 38.24 28.99 10.24
CA PRO A 512 39.09 29.62 11.24
C PRO A 512 38.71 29.03 12.61
N ALA A 513 39.68 28.39 13.25
CA ALA A 513 39.74 28.08 14.68
C ALA A 513 38.75 27.03 15.24
N LEU A 514 38.99 25.75 14.89
CA LEU A 514 38.64 24.63 15.78
C LEU A 514 39.61 24.49 16.96
N SER A 515 40.79 25.13 16.91
CA SER A 515 41.76 25.14 18.01
C SER A 515 41.27 25.92 19.24
N ASN A 516 40.47 26.97 19.07
CA ASN A 516 40.13 27.88 20.16
C ASN A 516 38.91 27.44 20.98
N LEU A 517 38.14 26.46 20.48
CA LEU A 517 36.97 25.92 21.18
C LEU A 517 37.35 24.77 22.12
N GLU A 518 38.40 24.01 21.77
CA GLU A 518 38.94 22.93 22.60
C GLU A 518 39.73 23.50 23.80
N GLU A 519 40.47 24.60 23.61
CA GLU A 519 41.11 25.35 24.71
C GLU A 519 40.09 26.05 25.63
N ALA A 520 38.99 26.59 25.09
CA ALA A 520 37.94 27.23 25.88
C ALA A 520 37.16 26.23 26.76
N MET A 521 36.95 25.00 26.26
CA MET A 521 36.27 23.95 27.04
C MET A 521 37.18 23.29 28.09
N GLN A 522 38.50 23.27 27.89
CA GLN A 522 39.45 22.77 28.89
C GLN A 522 39.75 23.79 30.01
N ALA A 523 39.66 25.09 29.71
CA ALA A 523 39.88 26.16 30.70
C ALA A 523 38.76 26.27 31.77
N GLU A 524 37.53 25.84 31.47
CA GLU A 524 36.42 25.84 32.45
C GLU A 524 36.44 24.65 33.42
N GLN A 525 37.30 23.64 33.23
CA GLN A 525 37.35 22.45 34.10
C GLN A 525 38.53 22.43 35.10
N LYS A 526 39.39 23.44 35.13
CA LYS A 526 40.48 23.53 36.12
C LYS A 526 40.67 24.94 36.69
N ALA A 527 39.86 25.31 37.68
CA ALA A 527 40.31 26.07 38.85
C ALA A 527 39.22 26.12 39.95
N PRO A 528 39.53 25.81 41.22
CA PRO A 528 38.64 26.09 42.35
C PRO A 528 38.71 27.57 42.77
N PRO A 529 37.68 28.11 43.45
CA PRO A 529 37.58 29.54 43.73
C PRO A 529 38.41 29.92 44.95
N GLY A 530 39.31 30.91 44.83
CA GLY A 530 39.94 31.50 46.01
C GLY A 530 41.16 32.38 45.78
N THR A 531 40.96 33.67 46.02
CA THR A 531 41.94 34.70 46.43
C THR A 531 42.80 35.40 45.37
N ALA A 532 42.83 36.72 45.54
CA ALA A 532 43.36 37.73 44.63
C ALA A 532 44.89 37.81 44.62
N ARG A 533 45.47 38.20 43.46
CA ARG A 533 46.60 39.13 43.46
C ARG A 533 46.80 39.88 42.14
N ARG A 534 47.11 41.15 42.31
CA ARG A 534 47.28 42.28 41.39
C ARG A 534 48.70 42.32 40.79
N LYS A 535 48.85 42.64 39.49
CA LYS A 535 49.96 43.37 38.78
C LYS A 535 50.08 42.88 37.32
N ARG A 536 50.49 43.64 36.29
CA ARG A 536 50.85 45.07 36.05
C ARG A 536 50.89 45.24 34.51
N ARG A 537 50.53 46.42 33.99
CA ARG A 537 50.83 46.86 32.61
C ARG A 537 52.33 47.18 32.46
N SER A 538 52.92 46.91 31.29
CA SER A 538 53.94 47.77 30.66
C SER A 538 54.15 47.45 29.17
N ASP A 539 54.44 48.50 28.43
CA ASP A 539 54.40 48.72 26.97
C ASP A 539 55.56 48.21 26.10
N SER A 540 55.35 48.40 24.78
CA SER A 540 56.33 48.66 23.69
C SER A 540 56.97 47.44 23.03
N ARG A 541 57.22 47.37 21.70
CA ARG A 541 57.70 48.41 20.77
C ARG A 541 57.54 47.96 19.31
N LYS A 542 57.23 48.90 18.40
CA LYS A 542 57.30 48.77 16.92
C LYS A 542 58.76 48.61 16.44
N GLN A 543 58.99 47.94 15.30
CA GLN A 543 59.75 48.52 14.18
C GLN A 543 59.64 47.74 12.86
N PHE A 544 59.90 48.49 11.79
CA PHE A 544 59.63 48.29 10.36
C PHE A 544 60.95 48.07 9.60
N ALA A 545 60.84 47.80 8.28
CA ALA A 545 61.87 47.75 7.22
C ALA A 545 62.50 46.36 6.98
N GLY A 546 62.78 45.89 5.76
CA GLY A 546 62.70 46.50 4.44
C GLY A 546 63.89 46.05 3.56
N SER A 547 63.57 45.44 2.42
CA SER A 547 64.36 45.40 1.16
C SER A 547 65.47 44.35 0.91
N SER A 548 65.34 43.77 -0.30
CA SER A 548 66.36 43.49 -1.33
C SER A 548 67.20 42.20 -1.30
N GLY A 549 67.21 41.50 -2.44
CA GLY A 549 68.15 40.42 -2.76
C GLY A 549 67.71 39.59 -3.97
N ARG A 550 68.50 39.64 -5.06
CA ARG A 550 68.23 39.19 -6.45
C ARG A 550 68.42 37.66 -6.71
N PRO A 551 68.18 37.15 -7.96
CA PRO A 551 67.73 35.78 -8.25
C PRO A 551 68.74 34.83 -8.95
N ASN A 552 68.36 33.54 -9.01
CA ASN A 552 68.65 32.45 -9.98
C ASN A 552 70.10 31.97 -10.23
N PRO A 553 70.36 30.67 -10.53
CA PRO A 553 70.04 30.11 -11.87
C PRO A 553 69.68 28.61 -12.00
N ARG A 554 69.00 28.33 -13.14
CA ARG A 554 68.97 27.15 -14.04
C ARG A 554 69.56 25.80 -13.58
N GLY A 555 68.78 24.74 -13.79
CA GLY A 555 69.21 23.34 -13.99
C GLY A 555 68.29 22.61 -14.98
N PHE A 556 68.87 21.76 -15.81
CA PHE A 556 68.41 21.26 -17.12
C PHE A 556 67.92 19.79 -17.06
N GLY A 557 67.08 19.40 -18.03
CA GLY A 557 66.91 18.01 -18.52
C GLY A 557 65.94 17.11 -17.74
N GLY A 558 65.19 16.19 -18.31
CA GLY A 558 65.05 15.67 -19.68
C GLY A 558 63.97 14.57 -19.63
N GLY A 559 63.28 14.34 -20.74
CA GLY A 559 62.16 13.39 -20.81
C GLY A 559 62.58 11.91 -20.83
N ASN A 560 61.67 11.07 -20.34
CA ASN A 560 61.07 9.94 -21.05
C ASN A 560 59.80 9.50 -20.33
#